data_AF-H6LC98-F1
#
_entry.id   AF-H6LC98-F1
#
_cell.length_a   1.000
_cell.length_b   1.000
_cell.length_c   1.000
_cell.angle_alpha   90.00
_cell.angle_beta   90.00
_cell.angle_gamma   90.00
#
_symmetry.space_group_name_H-M   'P 1'
#
loop_
_entity.id
_entity.type
_entity.pdbx_description
1 polymer ?
#
loop_
_entity_poly.entity_id
_entity_poly.type
_entity_poly.pdbx_seq_one_letter_code
_entity_poly.pdbx_strand_id
1 'polypeptide(L)'
;MESSIKFEMPKEQFYDKKNYEPLLLECLNRISFFIEKSGGGFSAPKSESKGQCDAIGKNGCYSIDFKRLLSQEGAQNVNETRLTEVTLCTGVTMSTPSKVSMRGEPSLLFPNIWGFFVSRSLHLNEKNKIVLEDKADRYMKETIKSLNRIICTKKHLLFFNPSRLVIENSHDNPIEVLCNRAKEALSMVSEARTKLSPGYETYYALLMNNEMVLFSEDFTHVGCIKLTSLDTWQKLRIKL
;
A
#
# COMPACT_ATOMS: atom_id res chain seq x y z
N MET A 1 -29.49 6.01 -8.55
CA MET A 1 -28.15 6.62 -8.69
C MET A 1 -27.21 5.50 -9.04
N GLU A 2 -26.37 5.66 -10.05
CA GLU A 2 -25.33 4.67 -10.35
C GLU A 2 -24.29 4.70 -9.23
N SER A 3 -23.83 3.53 -8.80
CA SER A 3 -22.70 3.42 -7.89
C SER A 3 -21.46 3.93 -8.61
N SER A 4 -20.68 4.80 -7.95
CA SER A 4 -19.42 5.29 -8.48
C SER A 4 -18.28 4.86 -7.56
N ILE A 5 -17.26 4.27 -8.17
CA ILE A 5 -16.03 3.91 -7.49
C ILE A 5 -14.92 4.73 -8.14
N LYS A 6 -14.19 5.49 -7.33
CA LYS A 6 -13.13 6.37 -7.80
C LYS A 6 -11.83 6.04 -7.07
N PHE A 7 -10.74 5.91 -7.81
CA PHE A 7 -9.40 5.91 -7.22
C PHE A 7 -8.82 7.31 -7.23
N GLU A 8 -8.49 7.81 -6.04
CA GLU A 8 -7.76 9.05 -5.86
C GLU A 8 -6.27 8.80 -5.67
N MET A 9 -5.49 9.70 -6.26
CA MET A 9 -4.04 9.66 -6.16
C MET A 9 -3.55 9.93 -4.73
N PRO A 10 -2.40 9.34 -4.36
CA PRO A 10 -1.71 9.63 -3.12
C PRO A 10 -1.46 11.13 -2.92
N LYS A 11 -1.75 11.63 -1.71
CA LYS A 11 -1.46 13.01 -1.29
C LYS A 11 0.04 13.19 -1.03
N GLU A 12 0.57 14.38 -1.30
CA GLU A 12 2.02 14.68 -1.19
C GLU A 12 2.63 14.33 0.16
N GLN A 13 1.86 14.50 1.22
CA GLN A 13 2.28 14.22 2.58
C GLN A 13 2.75 12.77 2.74
N PHE A 14 2.15 11.81 2.01
CA PHE A 14 2.54 10.41 2.09
C PHE A 14 3.85 10.08 1.38
N TYR A 15 4.51 11.05 0.77
CA TYR A 15 5.79 10.88 0.07
C TYR A 15 6.98 10.94 1.01
N ASP A 16 6.83 11.60 2.15
CA ASP A 16 7.80 11.59 3.25
C ASP A 16 7.44 10.49 4.26
N LYS A 17 8.44 9.67 4.59
CA LYS A 17 8.32 8.64 5.62
C LYS A 17 8.02 9.20 7.00
N LYS A 18 8.50 10.41 7.30
CA LYS A 18 8.23 11.13 8.55
C LYS A 18 6.75 11.44 8.76
N ASN A 19 5.94 11.35 7.70
CA ASN A 19 4.50 11.59 7.77
C ASN A 19 3.70 10.29 7.87
N TYR A 20 3.98 9.29 7.02
CA TYR A 20 3.17 8.08 7.00
C TYR A 20 3.55 7.07 8.10
N GLU A 21 4.82 6.98 8.51
CA GLU A 21 5.24 6.01 9.53
C GLU A 21 4.61 6.30 10.90
N PRO A 22 4.58 7.55 11.40
CA PRO A 22 3.85 7.86 12.63
C PRO A 22 2.35 7.59 12.52
N LEU A 23 1.75 7.86 11.36
CA LEU A 23 0.33 7.57 11.12
C LEU A 23 0.04 6.07 11.22
N LEU A 24 0.84 5.23 10.55
CA LEU A 24 0.69 3.78 10.61
C LEU A 24 0.91 3.25 12.03
N LEU A 25 1.92 3.77 12.74
CA LEU A 25 2.18 3.40 14.14
C LEU A 25 0.99 3.74 15.05
N GLU A 26 0.39 4.93 14.90
CA GLU A 26 -0.82 5.30 15.64
C GLU A 26 -1.99 4.36 15.28
N CYS A 27 -2.19 4.04 14.00
CA CYS A 27 -3.21 3.09 13.56
C CYS A 27 -3.08 1.72 14.22
N LEU A 28 -1.87 1.12 14.20
CA LEU A 28 -1.64 -0.18 14.83
C LEU A 28 -1.92 -0.16 16.33
N ASN A 29 -1.64 0.96 17.00
CA ASN A 29 -1.91 1.15 18.43
C ASN A 29 -3.38 1.43 18.77
N ARG A 30 -4.27 1.49 17.78
CA ARG A 30 -5.72 1.68 17.97
C ARG A 30 -6.54 0.46 17.55
N ILE A 31 -5.91 -0.54 16.93
CA ILE A 31 -6.57 -1.74 16.43
C ILE A 31 -6.26 -2.90 17.38
N SER A 32 -7.29 -3.47 18.01
CA SER A 32 -7.15 -4.52 19.04
C SER A 32 -6.28 -5.70 18.59
N PHE A 33 -6.48 -6.17 17.36
CA PHE A 33 -5.67 -7.24 16.76
C PHE A 33 -4.16 -6.98 16.90
N PHE A 34 -3.72 -5.76 16.64
CA PHE A 34 -2.31 -5.38 16.69
C PHE A 34 -1.82 -5.06 18.10
N ILE A 35 -2.68 -4.52 18.96
CA ILE A 35 -2.38 -4.30 20.38
C ILE A 35 -2.12 -5.63 21.09
N GLU A 36 -2.99 -6.61 20.87
CA GLU A 36 -2.85 -7.96 21.44
C GLU A 36 -1.57 -8.63 20.92
N LYS A 37 -1.36 -8.59 19.61
CA LYS A 37 -0.20 -9.18 18.95
C LYS A 37 1.14 -8.62 19.42
N SER A 38 1.18 -7.34 19.76
CA SER A 38 2.36 -6.64 20.25
C SER A 38 2.53 -6.69 21.77
N GLY A 39 1.67 -7.41 22.50
CA GLY A 39 1.74 -7.52 23.96
C GLY A 39 1.39 -6.21 24.69
N GLY A 40 0.54 -5.38 24.09
CA GLY A 40 0.06 -4.12 24.67
C GLY A 40 0.47 -2.86 23.91
N GLY A 41 0.75 -2.95 22.61
CA GLY A 41 1.06 -1.82 21.74
C GLY A 41 2.48 -1.82 21.20
N PHE A 42 2.67 -0.98 20.18
CA PHE A 42 3.93 -0.75 19.48
C PHE A 42 4.57 0.57 19.88
N SER A 43 5.89 0.59 19.84
CA SER A 43 6.73 1.77 19.97
C SER A 43 7.64 1.91 18.75
N ALA A 44 7.98 3.14 18.39
CA ALA A 44 9.00 3.40 17.38
C ALA A 44 10.39 2.94 17.89
N PRO A 45 11.29 2.46 17.02
CA PRO A 45 12.65 2.13 17.42
C PRO A 45 13.39 3.36 17.94
N LYS A 46 14.32 3.15 18.88
CA LYS A 46 15.21 4.23 19.34
C LYS A 46 16.18 4.69 18.25
N SER A 47 16.51 3.81 17.29
CA SER A 47 17.36 4.13 16.15
C SER A 47 17.23 3.11 15.01
N GLU A 48 16.93 3.57 13.80
CA GLU A 48 16.85 2.71 12.61
C GLU A 48 18.22 2.26 12.07
N SER A 49 19.33 2.83 12.57
CA SER A 49 20.69 2.64 12.03
C SER A 49 21.21 1.20 12.00
N LYS A 50 20.53 0.27 12.67
CA LYS A 50 20.89 -1.17 12.73
C LYS A 50 19.86 -2.07 12.06
N GLY A 51 19.02 -1.53 11.17
CA GLY A 51 18.01 -2.31 10.45
C GLY A 51 16.85 -2.76 11.35
N GLN A 52 16.58 -2.02 12.43
CA GLN A 52 15.41 -2.24 13.29
C GLN A 52 14.11 -2.07 12.48
N CYS A 53 13.03 -2.69 12.95
CA CYS A 53 11.70 -2.52 12.38
C CYS A 53 11.09 -1.18 12.82
N ASP A 54 10.21 -0.63 12.00
CA ASP A 54 9.58 0.68 12.22
C ASP A 54 8.61 0.68 13.42
N ALA A 55 8.07 -0.48 13.78
CA ALA A 55 7.25 -0.67 14.97
C ALA A 55 7.67 -1.92 15.76
N ILE A 56 7.94 -1.74 17.06
CA ILE A 56 8.41 -2.77 17.98
C ILE A 56 7.41 -2.91 19.14
N GLY A 57 6.87 -4.12 19.30
CA GLY A 57 5.95 -4.47 20.37
C GLY A 57 6.63 -4.49 21.74
N LYS A 58 5.83 -4.57 22.79
CA LYS A 58 6.30 -4.58 24.18
C LYS A 58 7.27 -5.73 24.41
N ASN A 59 8.40 -5.42 25.06
CA ASN A 59 9.49 -6.38 25.32
C ASN A 59 10.06 -7.06 24.05
N GLY A 60 9.80 -6.51 22.85
CA GLY A 60 10.28 -7.09 21.59
C GLY A 60 9.57 -8.39 21.17
N CYS A 61 8.39 -8.69 21.71
CA CYS A 61 7.65 -9.92 21.39
C CYS A 61 7.23 -10.03 19.92
N TYR A 62 7.06 -8.87 19.26
CA TYR A 62 6.70 -8.76 17.86
C TYR A 62 7.31 -7.49 17.27
N SER A 63 7.63 -7.49 15.99
CA SER A 63 8.11 -6.28 15.30
C SER A 63 7.69 -6.30 13.84
N ILE A 64 7.37 -5.14 13.28
CA ILE A 64 6.85 -5.01 11.92
C ILE A 64 7.46 -3.80 11.22
N ASP A 65 7.83 -4.02 9.96
CA ASP A 65 8.51 -3.06 9.09
C ASP A 65 7.50 -2.48 8.11
N PHE A 66 7.44 -1.17 8.00
CA PHE A 66 6.54 -0.46 7.12
C PHE A 66 7.17 -0.34 5.73
N LYS A 67 6.38 -0.67 4.70
CA LYS A 67 6.80 -0.59 3.31
C LYS A 67 5.73 0.09 2.50
N ARG A 68 5.98 1.34 2.13
CA ARG A 68 5.08 2.07 1.24
C ARG A 68 5.15 1.46 -0.17
N LEU A 69 3.99 1.17 -0.73
CA LEU A 69 3.83 0.71 -2.11
C LEU A 69 3.73 1.89 -3.09
N LEU A 70 4.63 2.86 -2.93
CA LEU A 70 4.78 4.08 -3.73
C LEU A 70 6.22 4.62 -3.57
N SER A 71 6.88 5.07 -4.65
CA SER A 71 8.16 5.80 -4.51
C SER A 71 8.03 7.29 -4.29
N GLN A 72 9.13 7.87 -3.80
CA GLN A 72 9.31 9.30 -3.61
C GLN A 72 9.37 10.10 -4.93
N GLU A 73 9.65 9.45 -6.07
CA GLU A 73 9.80 10.08 -7.40
C GLU A 73 8.51 10.00 -8.24
N GLY A 74 7.75 8.90 -8.16
CA GLY A 74 6.40 8.82 -8.74
C GLY A 74 5.42 9.80 -8.08
N ALA A 75 5.70 10.09 -6.82
CA ALA A 75 5.17 11.15 -6.00
C ALA A 75 5.37 12.57 -6.59
N GLN A 76 6.61 12.94 -6.92
CA GLN A 76 6.92 14.27 -7.48
C GLN A 76 6.30 14.50 -8.86
N ASN A 77 6.23 13.45 -9.70
CA ASN A 77 5.64 13.53 -11.04
C ASN A 77 4.11 13.70 -11.05
N VAL A 78 3.39 13.31 -9.99
CA VAL A 78 1.93 13.51 -9.89
C VAL A 78 1.60 15.00 -9.70
N ASN A 79 2.45 15.75 -8.99
CA ASN A 79 2.22 17.17 -8.70
C ASN A 79 2.46 18.08 -9.91
N GLU A 80 3.32 17.66 -10.84
CA GLU A 80 3.71 18.47 -12.00
C GLU A 80 2.82 18.23 -13.23
N THR A 81 1.80 17.37 -13.14
CA THR A 81 1.08 16.86 -14.31
C THR A 81 -0.41 17.21 -14.31
N ARG A 82 -0.95 17.53 -15.50
CA ARG A 82 -2.40 17.56 -15.69
C ARG A 82 -2.95 16.14 -15.50
N LEU A 83 -3.82 15.99 -14.49
CA LEU A 83 -4.56 14.76 -14.26
C LEU A 83 -5.58 14.56 -15.38
N THR A 84 -5.64 13.35 -15.93
CA THR A 84 -6.67 12.89 -16.86
C THR A 84 -7.52 11.83 -16.19
N GLU A 85 -8.83 11.88 -16.40
CA GLU A 85 -9.72 10.81 -15.94
C GLU A 85 -9.69 9.63 -16.91
N VAL A 86 -9.52 8.42 -16.38
CA VAL A 86 -9.46 7.18 -17.15
C VAL A 86 -10.47 6.20 -16.55
N THR A 87 -11.34 5.66 -17.39
CA THR A 87 -12.24 4.57 -17.01
C THR A 87 -11.47 3.26 -17.00
N LEU A 88 -11.40 2.61 -15.84
CA LEU A 88 -10.72 1.32 -15.68
C LEU A 88 -11.64 0.16 -16.06
N CYS A 89 -12.91 0.27 -15.68
CA CYS A 89 -13.99 -0.62 -16.07
C CYS A 89 -15.35 0.06 -15.80
N THR A 90 -16.45 -0.61 -16.10
CA THR A 90 -17.81 -0.07 -15.88
C THR A 90 -17.98 0.46 -14.46
N GLY A 91 -18.34 1.74 -14.32
CA GLY A 91 -18.57 2.40 -13.03
C GLY A 91 -17.30 2.77 -12.23
N VAL A 92 -16.10 2.51 -12.77
CA VAL A 92 -14.83 2.79 -12.07
C VAL A 92 -13.97 3.77 -12.87
N THR A 93 -13.78 4.97 -12.31
CA THR A 93 -12.90 6.00 -12.90
C THR A 93 -11.70 6.31 -12.00
N MET A 94 -10.65 6.82 -12.59
CA MET A 94 -9.44 7.22 -11.88
C MET A 94 -8.87 8.50 -12.49
N SER A 95 -8.39 9.40 -11.65
CA SER A 95 -7.54 10.51 -12.09
C SER A 95 -6.07 10.06 -12.16
N THR A 96 -5.45 10.07 -13.33
CA THR A 96 -4.04 9.67 -13.54
C THR A 96 -3.19 10.80 -14.10
N PRO A 97 -1.88 10.83 -13.84
CA PRO A 97 -0.93 11.61 -14.64
C PRO A 97 -1.04 11.27 -16.15
N SER A 98 -0.81 12.24 -17.02
CA SER A 98 -0.81 12.00 -18.48
C SER A 98 0.33 11.05 -18.92
N LYS A 99 0.16 10.29 -20.01
CA LYS A 99 1.20 9.38 -20.55
C LYS A 99 2.50 10.09 -20.96
N VAL A 100 2.45 11.38 -21.27
CA VAL A 100 3.60 12.15 -21.78
C VAL A 100 4.65 12.38 -20.69
N SER A 101 4.23 12.42 -19.42
CA SER A 101 5.05 12.79 -18.26
C SER A 101 5.69 11.62 -17.53
N MET A 102 5.50 10.38 -17.98
CA MET A 102 6.10 9.18 -17.35
C MET A 102 7.48 8.80 -17.91
N ARG A 103 8.15 9.70 -18.65
CA ARG A 103 9.50 9.44 -19.20
C ARG A 103 10.58 9.93 -18.23
N GLY A 104 11.23 9.00 -17.52
CA GLY A 104 12.45 9.28 -16.76
C GLY A 104 12.61 8.44 -15.49
N GLU A 105 13.43 7.39 -15.62
CA GLU A 105 14.18 6.63 -14.60
C GLU A 105 13.49 6.03 -13.34
N PRO A 106 14.07 4.95 -12.75
CA PRO A 106 13.28 4.05 -11.93
C PRO A 106 13.80 3.90 -10.50
N SER A 107 12.94 4.22 -9.54
CA SER A 107 12.84 3.48 -8.29
C SER A 107 11.39 3.56 -7.78
N LEU A 108 10.61 2.47 -7.92
CA LEU A 108 9.20 2.24 -7.48
C LEU A 108 8.06 3.13 -8.08
N LEU A 109 7.74 2.95 -9.36
CA LEU A 109 6.62 3.61 -10.06
C LEU A 109 5.27 2.87 -9.90
N PHE A 110 4.45 3.21 -8.89
CA PHE A 110 3.00 2.92 -8.92
C PHE A 110 2.19 4.12 -8.38
N PRO A 111 1.86 5.14 -9.19
CA PRO A 111 0.81 6.07 -8.79
C PRO A 111 -0.51 5.33 -8.54
N ASN A 112 -0.68 4.16 -9.17
CA ASN A 112 -1.79 3.26 -8.93
C ASN A 112 -1.37 1.78 -8.94
N ILE A 113 -1.25 1.19 -7.74
CA ILE A 113 -1.01 -0.25 -7.60
C ILE A 113 -2.14 -1.10 -8.22
N TRP A 114 -3.39 -0.60 -8.15
CA TRP A 114 -4.57 -1.25 -8.67
C TRP A 114 -4.50 -1.40 -10.18
N GLY A 115 -4.19 -0.31 -10.89
CA GLY A 115 -4.01 -0.33 -12.33
C GLY A 115 -2.79 -1.14 -12.75
N PHE A 116 -1.68 -1.06 -12.01
CA PHE A 116 -0.46 -1.76 -12.39
C PHE A 116 -0.59 -3.28 -12.36
N PHE A 117 -0.96 -3.86 -11.20
CA PHE A 117 -0.97 -5.31 -11.07
C PHE A 117 -2.11 -5.96 -11.86
N VAL A 118 -3.23 -5.24 -12.04
CA VAL A 118 -4.37 -5.77 -12.78
C VAL A 118 -4.17 -5.69 -14.30
N SER A 119 -3.51 -4.65 -14.81
CA SER A 119 -3.37 -4.44 -16.27
C SER A 119 -2.19 -5.15 -16.91
N ARG A 120 -1.31 -5.77 -16.11
CA ARG A 120 -0.04 -6.33 -16.60
C ARG A 120 0.02 -7.84 -16.39
N SER A 121 0.54 -8.53 -17.40
CA SER A 121 0.87 -9.94 -17.29
C SER A 121 2.14 -10.10 -16.44
N LEU A 122 1.91 -10.32 -15.15
CA LEU A 122 2.92 -10.71 -14.18
C LEU A 122 2.78 -12.22 -13.94
N HIS A 123 3.88 -12.87 -13.59
CA HIS A 123 3.87 -14.26 -13.12
C HIS A 123 5.01 -14.49 -12.14
N LEU A 124 4.94 -15.61 -11.42
CA LEU A 124 6.06 -16.11 -10.62
C LEU A 124 6.93 -17.02 -11.47
N ASN A 125 8.24 -16.76 -11.48
CA ASN A 125 9.19 -17.69 -12.09
C ASN A 125 9.46 -18.90 -11.18
N GLU A 126 10.31 -19.83 -11.64
CA GLU A 126 10.72 -21.04 -10.90
C GLU A 126 11.37 -20.74 -9.53
N LYS A 127 11.91 -19.53 -9.34
CA LYS A 127 12.47 -19.06 -8.07
C LYS A 127 11.45 -18.30 -7.23
N ASN A 128 10.16 -18.37 -7.57
CA ASN A 128 9.03 -17.67 -6.94
C ASN A 128 9.15 -16.14 -6.93
N LYS A 129 9.97 -15.57 -7.80
CA LYS A 129 10.09 -14.11 -7.95
C LYS A 129 9.07 -13.61 -8.95
N ILE A 130 8.55 -12.42 -8.70
CA ILE A 130 7.63 -11.72 -9.61
C ILE A 130 8.42 -11.30 -10.85
N VAL A 131 7.93 -11.64 -12.02
CA VAL A 131 8.52 -11.28 -13.31
C VAL A 131 7.45 -10.65 -14.19
N LEU A 132 7.85 -9.61 -14.93
CA LEU A 132 7.05 -9.00 -15.98
C LEU A 132 7.25 -9.79 -17.28
N GLU A 133 6.15 -10.25 -17.88
CA GLU A 133 6.19 -11.01 -19.13
C GLU A 133 6.57 -10.11 -20.32
N ASP A 134 6.07 -8.88 -20.34
CA ASP A 134 6.40 -7.90 -21.37
C ASP A 134 7.81 -7.29 -21.14
N LYS A 135 8.75 -7.68 -22.01
CA LYS A 135 10.14 -7.24 -21.95
C LYS A 135 10.36 -5.80 -22.44
N ALA A 136 9.36 -5.17 -23.08
CA ALA A 136 9.47 -3.83 -23.65
C ALA A 136 9.45 -2.72 -22.58
N ASP A 137 8.92 -3.01 -21.39
CA ASP A 137 8.79 -2.01 -20.32
C ASP A 137 10.05 -1.93 -19.44
N ARG A 138 11.12 -1.33 -19.99
CA ARG A 138 12.41 -1.15 -19.30
C ARG A 138 12.29 -0.34 -18.00
N TYR A 139 11.33 0.58 -17.92
CA TYR A 139 11.12 1.43 -16.74
C TYR A 139 10.60 0.64 -15.53
N MET A 140 9.96 -0.51 -15.76
CA MET A 140 9.35 -1.31 -14.69
C MET A 140 10.26 -2.41 -14.13
N LYS A 141 11.37 -2.73 -14.81
CA LYS A 141 12.30 -3.77 -14.36
C LYS A 141 12.89 -3.48 -12.97
N GLU A 142 13.31 -2.25 -12.72
CA GLU A 142 13.88 -1.85 -11.43
C GLU A 142 12.81 -1.74 -10.33
N THR A 143 11.57 -1.39 -10.69
CA THR A 143 10.40 -1.46 -9.78
C THR A 143 10.14 -2.90 -9.34
N ILE A 144 10.03 -3.84 -10.28
CA ILE A 144 9.85 -5.27 -9.98
C ILE A 144 11.03 -5.84 -9.20
N LYS A 145 12.26 -5.43 -9.51
CA LYS A 145 13.46 -5.81 -8.76
C LYS A 145 13.43 -5.29 -7.33
N SER A 146 12.99 -4.05 -7.11
CA SER A 146 12.84 -3.45 -5.78
C SER A 146 11.76 -4.14 -4.96
N LEU A 147 10.60 -4.41 -5.56
CA LEU A 147 9.55 -5.21 -4.95
C LEU A 147 10.05 -6.60 -4.57
N ASN A 148 10.74 -7.30 -5.49
CA ASN A 148 11.35 -8.59 -5.21
C ASN A 148 12.36 -8.54 -4.05
N ARG A 149 13.10 -7.44 -3.87
CA ARG A 149 13.98 -7.26 -2.70
C ARG A 149 13.17 -7.15 -1.42
N ILE A 150 12.09 -6.35 -1.43
CA ILE A 150 11.23 -6.16 -0.26
C ILE A 150 10.58 -7.47 0.15
N ILE A 151 9.99 -8.23 -0.77
CA ILE A 151 9.31 -9.50 -0.43
C ILE A 151 10.31 -10.58 0.06
N CYS A 152 11.59 -10.50 -0.31
CA CYS A 152 12.62 -11.40 0.22
C CYS A 152 13.05 -11.06 1.67
N THR A 153 12.59 -9.94 2.23
CA THR A 153 13.03 -9.48 3.56
C THR A 153 12.50 -10.40 4.65
N LYS A 154 13.38 -10.79 5.58
CA LYS A 154 13.08 -11.64 6.74
C LYS A 154 12.58 -10.80 7.93
N LYS A 155 11.46 -10.12 7.73
CA LYS A 155 10.77 -9.27 8.71
C LYS A 155 9.27 -9.34 8.47
N HIS A 156 8.45 -9.19 9.51
CA HIS A 156 7.01 -8.94 9.28
C HIS A 156 6.85 -7.61 8.56
N LEU A 157 5.96 -7.55 7.56
CA LEU A 157 5.79 -6.36 6.73
C LEU A 157 4.37 -5.81 6.84
N LEU A 158 4.25 -4.48 6.95
CA LEU A 158 3.01 -3.76 6.67
C LEU A 158 3.19 -2.97 5.38
N PHE A 159 2.54 -3.43 4.32
CA PHE A 159 2.48 -2.70 3.07
C PHE A 159 1.45 -1.60 3.14
N PHE A 160 1.87 -0.36 2.91
CA PHE A 160 0.96 0.80 2.89
C PHE A 160 0.75 1.29 1.47
N ASN A 161 -0.51 1.30 1.01
CA ASN A 161 -0.90 1.96 -0.23
C ASN A 161 -1.53 3.34 0.09
N PRO A 162 -0.87 4.45 -0.29
CA PRO A 162 -1.39 5.79 -0.02
C PRO A 162 -2.46 6.24 -1.02
N SER A 163 -2.81 5.43 -2.03
CA SER A 163 -3.92 5.73 -2.95
C SER A 163 -5.25 5.44 -2.24
N ARG A 164 -6.25 6.30 -2.45
CA ARG A 164 -7.52 6.22 -1.75
C ARG A 164 -8.63 5.73 -2.65
N LEU A 165 -9.37 4.72 -2.20
CA LEU A 165 -10.59 4.26 -2.84
C LEU A 165 -11.79 5.04 -2.30
N VAL A 166 -12.44 5.82 -3.16
CA VAL A 166 -13.66 6.55 -2.85
C VAL A 166 -14.84 5.77 -3.43
N ILE A 167 -15.81 5.43 -2.58
CA ILE A 167 -16.99 4.66 -2.95
C ILE A 167 -18.20 5.52 -2.60
N GLU A 168 -18.93 5.97 -3.63
CA GLU A 168 -20.16 6.75 -3.46
C GLU A 168 -21.34 5.94 -4.01
N ASN A 169 -22.48 6.03 -3.31
CA ASN A 169 -23.75 5.45 -3.75
C ASN A 169 -23.69 3.94 -4.10
N SER A 170 -22.80 3.18 -3.46
CA SER A 170 -22.74 1.72 -3.62
C SER A 170 -23.68 1.01 -2.66
N HIS A 171 -24.41 0.01 -3.17
CA HIS A 171 -25.19 -0.92 -2.36
C HIS A 171 -24.33 -2.03 -1.76
N ASP A 172 -23.11 -2.22 -2.26
CA ASP A 172 -22.17 -3.25 -1.80
C ASP A 172 -21.43 -2.82 -0.53
N ASN A 173 -20.97 -3.78 0.25
CA ASN A 173 -20.13 -3.52 1.41
C ASN A 173 -18.78 -2.92 0.97
N PRO A 174 -18.44 -1.67 1.36
CA PRO A 174 -17.21 -1.02 0.93
C PRO A 174 -15.93 -1.80 1.24
N ILE A 175 -15.87 -2.48 2.39
CA ILE A 175 -14.71 -3.29 2.80
C ILE A 175 -14.57 -4.51 1.89
N GLU A 176 -15.68 -5.13 1.48
CA GLU A 176 -15.67 -6.26 0.57
C GLU A 176 -15.22 -5.84 -0.83
N VAL A 177 -15.72 -4.70 -1.33
CA VAL A 177 -15.26 -4.10 -2.59
C VAL A 177 -13.75 -3.87 -2.54
N LEU A 178 -13.25 -3.24 -1.48
CA LEU A 178 -11.81 -3.00 -1.30
C LEU A 178 -11.02 -4.31 -1.20
N CYS A 179 -11.54 -5.33 -0.49
CA CYS A 179 -10.91 -6.64 -0.36
C CYS A 179 -10.79 -7.35 -1.72
N ASN A 180 -11.85 -7.35 -2.53
CA ASN A 180 -11.83 -7.96 -3.85
C ASN A 180 -10.80 -7.27 -4.76
N ARG A 181 -10.73 -5.93 -4.72
CA ARG A 181 -9.68 -5.20 -5.42
C ARG A 181 -8.29 -5.55 -4.89
N ALA A 182 -8.11 -5.61 -3.57
CA ALA A 182 -6.87 -6.02 -2.90
C ALA A 182 -6.40 -7.38 -3.43
N LYS A 183 -7.29 -8.36 -3.47
CA LYS A 183 -7.01 -9.69 -4.02
C LYS A 183 -6.58 -9.62 -5.48
N GLU A 184 -7.33 -8.93 -6.34
CA GLU A 184 -6.99 -8.78 -7.77
C GLU A 184 -5.58 -8.21 -7.98
N ALA A 185 -5.18 -7.19 -7.20
CA ALA A 185 -3.91 -6.52 -7.40
C ALA A 185 -2.73 -7.15 -6.64
N LEU A 186 -2.96 -7.75 -5.47
CA LEU A 186 -1.88 -8.07 -4.53
C LEU A 186 -1.68 -9.57 -4.30
N SER A 187 -2.55 -10.44 -4.82
CA SER A 187 -2.44 -11.89 -4.57
C SER A 187 -1.09 -12.46 -4.98
N MET A 188 -0.52 -12.01 -6.10
CA MET A 188 0.81 -12.45 -6.52
C MET A 188 1.93 -11.99 -5.57
N VAL A 189 1.76 -10.81 -4.96
CA VAL A 189 2.70 -10.31 -3.94
C VAL A 189 2.62 -11.17 -2.69
N SER A 190 1.41 -11.48 -2.20
CA SER A 190 1.19 -12.41 -1.09
C SER A 190 1.79 -13.78 -1.39
N GLU A 191 1.49 -14.36 -2.56
CA GLU A 191 1.97 -15.69 -2.94
C GLU A 191 3.51 -15.75 -2.98
N ALA A 192 4.14 -14.76 -3.63
CA ALA A 192 5.59 -14.66 -3.67
C ALA A 192 6.18 -14.53 -2.25
N ARG A 193 5.53 -13.74 -1.40
CA ARG A 193 5.99 -13.46 -0.03
C ARG A 193 5.91 -14.69 0.88
N THR A 194 4.83 -15.46 0.79
CA THR A 194 4.66 -16.75 1.47
C THR A 194 5.77 -17.73 1.07
N LYS A 195 6.08 -17.82 -0.22
CA LYS A 195 7.09 -18.76 -0.74
C LYS A 195 8.53 -18.33 -0.44
N LEU A 196 8.83 -17.04 -0.55
CA LEU A 196 10.19 -16.51 -0.41
C LEU A 196 10.59 -16.23 1.02
N SER A 197 9.63 -15.94 1.89
CA SER A 197 9.88 -15.52 3.27
C SER A 197 8.90 -16.15 4.26
N PRO A 198 8.84 -17.51 4.29
CA PRO A 198 7.97 -18.24 5.20
C PRO A 198 8.29 -17.90 6.65
N GLY A 199 7.25 -17.89 7.50
CA GLY A 199 7.34 -17.53 8.93
C GLY A 199 7.30 -16.03 9.22
N TYR A 200 7.33 -15.18 8.19
CA TYR A 200 7.19 -13.73 8.36
C TYR A 200 5.90 -13.23 7.72
N GLU A 201 4.96 -12.84 8.57
CA GLU A 201 3.64 -12.35 8.19
C GLU A 201 3.67 -11.03 7.41
N THR A 202 2.63 -10.83 6.61
CA THR A 202 2.43 -9.63 5.79
C THR A 202 1.02 -9.08 6.00
N TYR A 203 0.92 -7.76 6.05
CA TYR A 203 -0.32 -7.01 6.19
C TYR A 203 -0.40 -5.91 5.15
N TYR A 204 -1.62 -5.45 4.86
CA TYR A 204 -1.90 -4.36 3.93
C TYR A 204 -2.72 -3.28 4.62
N ALA A 205 -2.20 -2.05 4.65
CA ALA A 205 -2.93 -0.86 5.05
C ALA A 205 -3.37 -0.08 3.80
N LEU A 206 -4.68 0.05 3.60
CA LEU A 206 -5.29 0.64 2.42
C LEU A 206 -6.22 1.79 2.84
N LEU A 207 -6.27 2.86 2.05
CA LEU A 207 -7.16 3.99 2.30
C LEU A 207 -8.49 3.82 1.56
N MET A 208 -9.60 3.97 2.28
CA MET A 208 -10.94 3.92 1.71
C MET A 208 -11.81 5.00 2.35
N ASN A 209 -12.45 5.84 1.54
CA ASN A 209 -13.25 6.97 2.01
C ASN A 209 -12.49 7.79 3.08
N ASN A 210 -12.92 7.74 4.35
CA ASN A 210 -12.25 8.43 5.46
C ASN A 210 -11.62 7.46 6.47
N GLU A 211 -11.28 6.25 6.02
CA GLU A 211 -10.84 5.14 6.85
C GLU A 211 -9.53 4.54 6.35
N MET A 212 -8.74 4.03 7.29
CA MET A 212 -7.65 3.11 7.00
C MET A 212 -8.14 1.70 7.32
N VAL A 213 -8.14 0.84 6.31
CA VAL A 213 -8.57 -0.56 6.40
C VAL A 213 -7.34 -1.46 6.31
N LEU A 214 -7.25 -2.43 7.20
CA LEU A 214 -6.13 -3.35 7.31
C LEU A 214 -6.57 -4.78 6.97
N PHE A 215 -5.80 -5.43 6.12
CA PHE A 215 -5.95 -6.83 5.76
C PHE A 215 -4.69 -7.63 6.08
N SER A 216 -4.83 -8.91 6.38
CA SER A 216 -3.73 -9.89 6.42
C SER A 216 -3.32 -10.37 5.02
N GLU A 217 -2.28 -11.20 4.95
CA GLU A 217 -1.71 -11.75 3.71
C GLU A 217 -2.72 -12.50 2.83
N ASP A 218 -3.69 -13.16 3.46
CA ASP A 218 -4.83 -13.87 2.85
C ASP A 218 -6.05 -12.96 2.56
N PHE A 219 -5.89 -11.65 2.77
CA PHE A 219 -6.90 -10.61 2.61
C PHE A 219 -8.07 -10.72 3.60
N THR A 220 -7.89 -11.40 4.73
CA THR A 220 -8.85 -11.32 5.85
C THR A 220 -8.79 -9.93 6.49
N HIS A 221 -9.95 -9.31 6.74
CA HIS A 221 -10.03 -8.00 7.38
C HIS A 221 -9.62 -8.10 8.86
N VAL A 222 -8.59 -7.36 9.26
CA VAL A 222 -8.03 -7.39 10.63
C VAL A 222 -8.23 -6.10 11.42
N GLY A 223 -8.70 -5.03 10.77
CA GLY A 223 -9.06 -3.80 11.46
C GLY A 223 -9.40 -2.66 10.53
N CYS A 224 -10.19 -1.73 11.04
CA CYS A 224 -10.56 -0.49 10.35
C CYS A 224 -10.54 0.66 11.35
N ILE A 225 -10.05 1.83 10.93
CA ILE A 225 -10.05 3.03 11.77
C ILE A 225 -10.36 4.27 10.95
N LYS A 226 -11.19 5.16 11.53
CA LYS A 226 -11.48 6.47 10.95
C LYS A 226 -10.23 7.35 11.03
N LEU A 227 -9.78 7.85 9.89
CA LEU A 227 -8.59 8.69 9.78
C LEU A 227 -8.72 9.97 10.61
N THR A 228 -9.92 10.56 10.65
CA THR A 228 -10.19 11.78 11.44
C THR A 228 -10.10 11.57 12.95
N SER A 229 -10.09 10.33 13.42
CA SER A 229 -9.88 10.01 14.84
C SER A 229 -8.41 9.95 15.26
N LEU A 230 -7.48 10.07 14.31
CA LEU A 230 -6.04 9.97 14.54
C LEU A 230 -5.41 11.36 14.63
N ASP A 231 -4.62 11.59 15.68
CA ASP A 231 -3.98 12.89 15.91
C ASP A 231 -2.93 13.17 14.83
N THR A 232 -2.19 12.14 14.41
CA THR A 232 -1.23 12.22 13.31
C THR A 232 -1.91 12.63 12.01
N TRP A 233 -3.08 12.07 11.68
CA TRP A 233 -3.83 12.46 10.49
C TRP A 233 -4.20 13.94 10.50
N GLN A 234 -4.74 14.42 11.62
CA GLN A 234 -5.13 15.83 11.76
C GLN A 234 -3.93 16.78 11.57
N LYS A 235 -2.75 16.39 12.06
CA LYS A 235 -1.50 17.16 11.89
C LYS A 235 -1.03 17.23 10.44
N LEU A 236 -1.31 16.21 9.61
CA LEU A 236 -0.96 16.23 8.20
C LEU A 236 -1.78 17.23 7.37
N ARG A 237 -2.90 17.73 7.93
CA ARG A 237 -3.80 18.70 7.27
C ARG A 237 -4.25 18.26 5.87
N ILE A 238 -4.38 16.95 5.67
CA ILE A 238 -4.81 16.36 4.40
C ILE A 238 -6.31 16.62 4.23
N LYS A 239 -6.68 17.27 3.13
CA LYS A 239 -8.08 17.38 2.72
C LYS A 239 -8.48 16.12 1.94
N LEU A 240 -9.44 15.41 2.52
CA LEU A 240 -10.20 14.32 1.91
C LEU A 240 -11.28 14.90 1.00
#